data_AF-A0A7Y5C750-F1
#
_entry.id   AF-A0A7Y5C750-F1
#
_cell.length_a   1.000
_cell.length_b   1.000
_cell.length_c   1.000
_cell.angle_alpha   90.00
_cell.angle_beta   90.00
_cell.angle_gamma   90.00
#
_symmetry.space_group_name_H-M   'P 1'
#
loop_
_entity.id
_entity.type
_entity.pdbx_description
1 polymer ?
#
loop_
_entity_poly.entity_id
_entity_poly.type
_entity_poly.pdbx_seq_one_letter_code
_entity_poly.pdbx_strand_id
1 'polypeptide(L)'
;MRVSTAIVLLCVVAIAGCSQQSSAPQPPPAPPPAAAPTGSVEARAEPEHDDHEHHHTAPHGGTLILVGDHAGQLEFVLEPATGALTMYALDGEAENAVRLNSLGIAMNITIPGKPAFDIQLKPVENVLTGETTTSTSQYAAQSDDLKGVTEFGAVIPELSFRGMEFENVEIAFPEGNE
;
A
#
# COMPACT_ATOMS: atom_id res chain seq x y z
N MET A 1 13.96 2.17 -44.14
CA MET A 1 12.95 1.33 -44.81
C MET A 1 11.69 1.34 -43.98
N ARG A 2 10.61 1.90 -44.50
CA ARG A 2 9.28 1.90 -43.88
C ARG A 2 8.48 0.78 -44.54
N VAL A 3 7.89 -0.12 -43.75
CA VAL A 3 6.82 -1.00 -44.23
C VAL A 3 5.71 -0.98 -43.19
N SER A 4 4.72 -0.14 -43.47
CA SER A 4 3.37 -0.25 -42.93
C SER A 4 2.68 -1.44 -43.59
N THR A 5 2.07 -2.33 -42.79
CA THR A 5 0.91 -3.09 -43.27
C THR A 5 -0.04 -3.31 -42.10
N ALA A 6 -1.08 -2.48 -42.04
CA ALA A 6 -2.28 -2.74 -41.28
C ALA A 6 -3.09 -3.84 -41.97
N ILE A 7 -3.48 -4.87 -41.22
CA ILE A 7 -4.52 -5.82 -41.65
C ILE A 7 -5.60 -5.77 -40.58
N VAL A 8 -6.69 -5.10 -40.93
CA VAL A 8 -7.98 -5.16 -40.23
C VAL A 8 -8.66 -6.44 -40.68
N LEU A 9 -8.87 -7.38 -39.76
CA LEU A 9 -9.78 -8.50 -39.97
C LEU A 9 -10.99 -8.35 -39.05
N LEU A 10 -12.10 -7.98 -39.70
CA LEU A 10 -13.45 -7.95 -39.17
C LEU A 10 -13.97 -9.40 -39.06
N CYS A 11 -14.17 -9.89 -37.83
CA CYS A 11 -14.95 -11.09 -37.55
C CYS A 11 -16.14 -10.72 -36.66
N VAL A 12 -17.31 -10.61 -37.29
CA VAL A 12 -18.61 -10.55 -36.61
C VAL A 12 -18.96 -11.97 -36.19
N VAL A 13 -19.02 -12.21 -34.87
CA VAL A 13 -19.66 -13.41 -34.30
C VAL A 13 -20.68 -12.95 -33.28
N ALA A 14 -21.95 -13.03 -33.67
CA ALA A 14 -23.08 -12.87 -32.77
C ALA A 14 -23.27 -14.18 -32.00
N ILE A 15 -23.04 -14.15 -30.68
CA ILE A 15 -23.45 -15.20 -29.75
C ILE A 15 -24.55 -14.64 -28.87
N ALA A 16 -25.79 -15.06 -29.15
CA ALA A 16 -26.89 -15.02 -28.20
C ALA A 16 -26.61 -16.08 -27.13
N GLY A 17 -26.50 -15.67 -25.86
CA GLY A 17 -26.20 -16.57 -24.74
C GLY A 17 -26.63 -15.98 -23.40
N CYS A 18 -27.58 -16.65 -22.77
CA CYS A 18 -28.36 -16.31 -21.60
C CYS A 18 -27.69 -15.54 -20.45
N SER A 19 -28.33 -14.44 -20.07
CA SER A 19 -28.25 -13.76 -18.77
C SER A 19 -28.59 -14.72 -17.63
N GLN A 20 -27.59 -15.06 -16.80
CA GLN A 20 -27.80 -15.77 -15.55
C GLN A 20 -27.74 -14.74 -14.42
N GLN A 21 -28.93 -14.32 -13.98
CA GLN A 21 -29.09 -13.44 -12.83
C GLN A 21 -28.92 -14.27 -11.56
N SER A 22 -27.74 -14.18 -10.94
CA SER A 22 -27.49 -14.70 -9.60
C SER A 22 -28.49 -14.04 -8.64
N SER A 23 -29.43 -14.84 -8.14
CA SER A 23 -30.30 -14.44 -7.04
C SER A 23 -29.53 -14.66 -5.75
N ALA A 24 -29.18 -13.57 -5.05
CA ALA A 24 -28.74 -13.67 -3.66
C ALA A 24 -29.88 -14.24 -2.80
N PRO A 25 -29.60 -15.03 -1.75
CA PRO A 25 -30.62 -15.44 -0.80
C PRO A 25 -31.21 -14.19 -0.13
N GLN A 26 -32.54 -14.05 -0.16
CA GLN A 26 -33.20 -13.03 0.65
C GLN A 26 -33.04 -13.38 2.14
N PRO A 27 -32.69 -12.43 3.02
CA PRO A 27 -32.74 -12.64 4.45
C PRO A 27 -34.18 -12.97 4.89
N PRO A 28 -34.36 -13.76 5.97
CA PRO A 28 -35.69 -14.13 6.44
C PRO A 28 -36.51 -12.88 6.81
N PRO A 29 -37.85 -12.94 6.66
CA PRO A 29 -38.73 -11.84 7.02
C PRO A 29 -38.61 -11.52 8.51
N ALA A 30 -38.60 -10.23 8.83
CA ALA A 30 -38.61 -9.74 10.20
C ALA A 30 -39.86 -10.25 10.95
N PRO A 31 -39.75 -10.59 12.24
CA PRO A 31 -40.91 -10.95 13.05
C PRO A 31 -41.87 -9.76 13.18
N PRO A 32 -43.19 -10.00 13.34
CA PRO A 32 -44.17 -8.94 13.53
C PRO A 32 -43.91 -8.16 14.83
N PRO A 33 -44.26 -6.87 14.88
CA PRO A 33 -44.03 -6.04 16.06
C PRO A 33 -44.85 -6.58 17.24
N ALA A 34 -44.15 -7.01 18.29
CA ALA A 34 -44.76 -7.36 19.55
C ALA A 34 -45.28 -6.08 20.23
N ALA A 35 -46.52 -6.15 20.72
CA ALA A 35 -47.17 -5.10 21.46
C ALA A 35 -46.34 -4.65 22.67
N ALA A 36 -46.28 -3.34 22.89
CA ALA A 36 -45.62 -2.73 24.03
C ALA A 36 -46.23 -3.21 25.36
N PRO A 37 -45.38 -3.35 26.39
CA PRO A 37 -45.70 -2.71 27.64
C PRO A 37 -44.57 -1.81 28.15
N THR A 38 -45.05 -0.79 28.83
CA THR A 38 -44.41 0.28 29.58
C THR A 38 -43.35 -0.21 30.59
N GLY A 39 -42.20 0.47 30.66
CA GLY A 39 -41.42 0.58 31.90
C GLY A 39 -39.91 0.37 31.80
N SER A 40 -39.18 1.44 32.15
CA SER A 40 -37.88 1.45 32.85
C SER A 40 -36.59 1.36 32.02
N VAL A 41 -35.97 2.55 31.88
CA VAL A 41 -34.54 2.88 31.92
C VAL A 41 -33.52 1.79 31.57
N GLU A 42 -32.84 1.95 30.44
CA GLU A 42 -31.37 1.89 30.37
C GLU A 42 -30.91 2.54 29.06
N ALA A 43 -29.92 3.41 29.18
CA ALA A 43 -29.34 4.17 28.08
C ALA A 43 -28.72 3.20 27.07
N ARG A 44 -29.26 3.17 25.85
CA ARG A 44 -28.62 2.49 24.74
C ARG A 44 -27.54 3.45 24.23
N ALA A 45 -26.34 3.29 24.77
CA ALA A 45 -25.14 3.88 24.22
C ALA A 45 -25.09 3.53 22.73
N GLU A 46 -24.98 4.56 21.89
CA GLU A 46 -24.54 4.37 20.52
C GLU A 46 -23.12 3.80 20.57
N PRO A 47 -22.70 2.92 19.63
CA PRO A 47 -21.29 2.64 19.48
C PRO A 47 -20.65 3.94 18.98
N GLU A 48 -20.11 4.71 19.92
CA GLU A 48 -19.13 5.74 19.62
C GLU A 48 -17.99 4.97 18.97
N HIS A 49 -17.84 5.10 17.65
CA HIS A 49 -16.58 4.76 17.00
C HIS A 49 -15.59 5.80 17.52
N ASP A 50 -14.91 5.43 18.61
CA ASP A 50 -13.71 6.07 19.09
C ASP A 50 -12.69 5.94 17.94
N ASP A 51 -12.63 6.96 17.09
CA ASP A 51 -11.54 7.17 16.15
C ASP A 51 -10.30 7.52 16.99
N HIS A 52 -9.67 6.50 17.57
CA HIS A 52 -8.38 6.65 18.20
C HIS A 52 -7.38 7.02 17.10
N GLU A 53 -6.90 8.27 17.10
CA GLU A 53 -5.74 8.67 16.31
C GLU A 53 -4.54 7.82 16.74
N HIS A 54 -4.26 6.76 15.97
CA HIS A 54 -3.12 5.87 16.17
C HIS A 54 -1.92 6.41 15.41
N HIS A 55 -1.26 7.43 15.96
CA HIS A 55 0.02 7.88 15.41
C HIS A 55 1.15 6.99 15.98
N HIS A 56 1.75 6.17 15.14
CA HIS A 56 2.94 5.40 15.44
C HIS A 56 4.21 6.24 15.25
N THR A 57 5.27 5.87 15.97
CA THR A 57 6.57 6.55 15.86
C THR A 57 7.48 5.75 14.94
N ALA A 58 7.99 6.40 13.90
CA ALA A 58 8.96 5.84 12.96
C ALA A 58 10.25 5.36 13.69
N PRO A 59 10.54 4.05 13.74
CA PRO A 59 11.67 3.51 14.52
C PRO A 59 13.05 3.98 14.07
N HIS A 60 13.20 4.37 12.80
CA HIS A 60 14.45 4.82 12.20
C HIS A 60 14.45 6.33 11.91
N GLY A 61 13.44 7.06 12.40
CA GLY A 61 13.31 8.51 12.22
C GLY A 61 12.90 8.92 10.80
N GLY A 62 12.32 8.00 10.04
CA GLY A 62 11.82 8.23 8.69
C GLY A 62 10.36 8.67 8.64
N THR A 63 9.78 8.53 7.45
CA THR A 63 8.37 8.77 7.14
C THR A 63 7.63 7.44 7.03
N LEU A 64 6.54 7.29 7.78
CA LEU A 64 5.70 6.10 7.75
C LEU A 64 4.61 6.20 6.66
N ILE A 65 4.42 5.09 5.97
CA ILE A 65 3.43 4.90 4.91
C ILE A 65 2.61 3.65 5.24
N LEU A 66 1.36 3.84 5.60
CA LEU A 66 0.38 2.78 5.81
C LEU A 66 0.10 2.06 4.48
N VAL A 67 0.19 0.73 4.50
CA VAL A 67 -0.09 -0.13 3.34
C VAL A 67 -1.46 -0.79 3.53
N GLY A 68 -2.40 -0.44 2.65
CA GLY A 68 -3.79 -0.94 2.71
C GLY A 68 -4.51 -0.56 4.02
N ASP A 69 -5.58 -1.29 4.35
CA ASP A 69 -6.32 -1.12 5.61
C ASP A 69 -5.56 -1.75 6.80
N HIS A 70 -4.38 -1.22 7.13
CA HIS A 70 -3.47 -1.69 8.19
C HIS A 70 -2.80 -3.06 7.96
N ALA A 71 -2.47 -3.40 6.71
CA ALA A 71 -1.70 -4.63 6.45
C ALA A 71 -0.28 -4.58 7.07
N GLY A 72 0.26 -3.37 7.15
CA GLY A 72 1.56 -3.02 7.72
C GLY A 72 1.96 -1.62 7.32
N GLN A 73 3.20 -1.26 7.59
CA GLN A 73 3.74 0.06 7.27
C GLN A 73 5.08 -0.04 6.53
N LEU A 74 5.37 0.95 5.70
CA LEU A 74 6.70 1.18 5.14
C LEU A 74 7.29 2.43 5.79
N GLU A 75 8.51 2.35 6.28
CA GLU A 75 9.25 3.53 6.74
C GLU A 75 10.31 3.92 5.72
N PHE A 76 10.31 5.17 5.28
CA PHE A 76 11.31 5.73 4.37
C PHE A 76 12.26 6.68 5.08
N VAL A 77 13.56 6.40 4.98
CA VAL A 77 14.64 7.25 5.51
C VAL A 77 15.49 7.75 4.36
N LEU A 78 15.51 9.07 4.15
CA LEU A 78 16.39 9.73 3.19
C LEU A 78 17.59 10.35 3.89
N GLU A 79 18.80 10.02 3.44
CA GLU A 79 20.03 10.74 3.78
C GLU A 79 20.34 11.74 2.66
N PRO A 80 19.95 13.02 2.79
CA PRO A 80 20.05 13.99 1.70
C PRO A 80 21.48 14.36 1.35
N ALA A 81 22.45 14.18 2.26
CA ALA A 81 23.84 14.49 1.95
C ALA A 81 24.42 13.53 0.90
N THR A 82 24.01 12.26 0.94
CA THR A 82 24.49 11.23 0.04
C THR A 82 23.48 10.89 -1.05
N GLY A 83 22.17 11.11 -0.83
CA GLY A 83 21.10 10.63 -1.69
C GLY A 83 20.77 9.15 -1.48
N ALA A 84 21.12 8.60 -0.32
CA ALA A 84 20.76 7.23 0.05
C ALA A 84 19.32 7.20 0.56
N LEU A 85 18.49 6.35 -0.03
CA LEU A 85 17.12 6.11 0.40
C LEU A 85 17.00 4.68 0.92
N THR A 86 16.48 4.53 2.13
CA THR A 86 16.22 3.24 2.76
C THR A 86 14.73 3.10 3.03
N MET A 87 14.19 1.92 2.75
CA MET A 87 12.84 1.51 3.09
C MET A 87 12.89 0.35 4.09
N TYR A 88 12.10 0.44 5.16
CA TYR A 88 11.86 -0.65 6.09
C TYR A 88 10.41 -1.11 6.00
N ALA A 89 10.17 -2.40 5.93
CA ALA A 89 8.84 -2.99 6.03
C ALA A 89 8.55 -3.38 7.49
N LEU A 90 7.45 -2.89 8.03
CA LEU A 90 7.06 -3.00 9.44
C LEU A 90 5.63 -3.54 9.58
N ASP A 91 5.30 -4.07 10.74
CA ASP A 91 3.93 -4.48 11.06
C ASP A 91 2.97 -3.29 11.22
N GLY A 92 1.71 -3.57 11.56
CA GLY A 92 0.66 -2.56 11.62
C GLY A 92 0.92 -1.46 12.66
N GLU A 93 1.75 -1.73 13.67
CA GLU A 93 2.07 -0.82 14.77
C GLU A 93 3.42 -0.11 14.59
N ALA A 94 4.12 -0.35 13.47
CA ALA A 94 5.49 0.08 13.22
C ALA A 94 6.53 -0.41 14.26
N GLU A 95 6.30 -1.51 14.97
CA GLU A 95 7.18 -1.99 16.03
C GLU A 95 8.10 -3.13 15.57
N ASN A 96 7.61 -3.99 14.67
CA ASN A 96 8.31 -5.20 14.27
C ASN A 96 8.58 -5.24 12.77
N ALA A 97 9.80 -5.66 12.42
CA ALA A 97 10.20 -5.89 11.03
C ALA A 97 9.37 -6.99 10.35
N VAL A 98 8.92 -6.73 9.13
CA VAL A 98 8.21 -7.67 8.26
C VAL A 98 9.09 -7.98 7.05
N ARG A 99 9.50 -9.25 6.90
CA ARG A 99 10.29 -9.66 5.74
C ARG A 99 9.43 -9.77 4.51
N LEU A 100 9.92 -9.19 3.42
CA LEU A 100 9.35 -9.32 2.09
C LEU A 100 10.18 -10.31 1.27
N ASN A 101 9.51 -10.99 0.34
CA ASN A 101 10.16 -11.85 -0.65
C ASN A 101 10.17 -11.14 -2.01
N SER A 102 10.88 -10.02 -2.08
CA SER A 102 11.07 -9.27 -3.30
C SER A 102 12.56 -9.02 -3.57
N LEU A 103 12.98 -9.17 -4.83
CA LEU A 103 14.34 -8.86 -5.29
C LEU A 103 14.55 -7.35 -5.52
N GLY A 104 13.51 -6.55 -5.32
CA GLY A 104 13.60 -5.11 -5.21
C GLY A 104 12.23 -4.42 -5.26
N ILE A 105 12.19 -3.19 -4.75
CA ILE A 105 11.01 -2.33 -4.80
C ILE A 105 11.23 -1.24 -5.84
N ALA A 106 10.40 -1.21 -6.88
CA ALA A 106 10.46 -0.17 -7.91
C ALA A 106 9.69 1.07 -7.42
N MET A 107 10.25 2.25 -7.65
CA MET A 107 9.61 3.52 -7.29
C MET A 107 9.74 4.53 -8.43
N ASN A 108 8.64 5.18 -8.76
CA ASN A 108 8.62 6.33 -9.66
C ASN A 108 8.60 7.59 -8.79
N ILE A 109 9.68 8.37 -8.80
CA ILE A 109 9.87 9.54 -7.95
C ILE A 109 9.56 10.83 -8.72
N THR A 110 8.84 11.73 -8.08
CA THR A 110 8.56 13.09 -8.55
C THR A 110 9.07 14.10 -7.53
N ILE A 111 9.92 15.03 -7.98
CA ILE A 111 10.39 16.16 -7.18
C ILE A 111 9.92 17.45 -7.87
N PRO A 112 9.35 18.42 -7.14
CA PRO A 112 8.94 19.70 -7.72
C PRO A 112 10.05 20.35 -8.53
N GLY A 113 9.75 20.71 -9.79
CA GLY A 113 10.70 21.36 -10.69
C GLY A 113 11.76 20.45 -11.33
N LYS A 114 11.71 19.13 -11.08
CA LYS A 114 12.56 18.13 -11.77
C LYS A 114 11.72 17.17 -12.62
N PRO A 115 12.27 16.59 -13.69
CA PRO A 115 11.65 15.45 -14.35
C PRO A 115 11.47 14.28 -13.37
N ALA A 116 10.38 13.53 -13.51
CA ALA A 116 10.21 12.28 -12.78
C ALA A 116 11.27 11.25 -13.22
N PHE A 117 11.66 10.37 -12.30
CA PHE A 117 12.67 9.35 -12.53
C PHE A 117 12.39 8.09 -11.71
N ASP A 118 12.93 6.96 -12.18
CA ASP A 118 12.73 5.68 -11.54
C ASP A 118 13.95 5.27 -10.72
N ILE A 119 13.70 4.69 -9.55
CA ILE A 119 14.72 3.99 -8.78
C ILE A 119 14.26 2.58 -8.43
N GLN A 120 15.23 1.73 -8.12
CA GLN A 120 14.99 0.37 -7.66
C GLN A 120 15.71 0.17 -6.33
N LEU A 121 14.95 0.04 -5.24
CA LEU A 121 15.51 -0.31 -3.95
C LEU A 121 15.85 -1.80 -3.96
N LYS A 122 17.06 -2.13 -3.53
CA LYS A 122 17.58 -3.50 -3.52
C LYS A 122 17.50 -4.07 -2.10
N PRO A 123 17.20 -5.36 -1.95
CA PRO A 123 17.14 -5.99 -0.64
C PRO A 123 18.50 -5.90 0.05
N VAL A 124 18.48 -5.60 1.35
CA VAL A 124 19.67 -5.55 2.20
C VAL A 124 19.71 -6.81 3.06
N GLU A 125 20.83 -7.52 3.02
CA GLU A 125 21.03 -8.71 3.85
C GLU A 125 21.49 -8.32 5.25
N ASN A 126 21.11 -9.11 6.24
CA ASN A 126 21.58 -8.93 7.61
C ASN A 126 21.82 -10.30 8.26
N VAL A 127 23.09 -10.65 8.40
CA VAL A 127 23.52 -11.94 8.96
C VAL A 127 23.12 -12.09 10.43
N LEU A 128 23.01 -10.99 11.19
CA LEU A 128 22.67 -11.03 12.61
C LEU A 128 21.19 -11.40 12.83
N THR A 129 20.31 -10.98 11.92
CA THR A 129 18.87 -11.30 11.96
C THR A 129 18.54 -12.53 11.09
N GLY A 130 19.47 -12.97 10.22
CA GLY A 130 19.25 -14.06 9.28
C GLY A 130 18.42 -13.64 8.06
N GLU A 131 18.50 -12.37 7.68
CA GLU A 131 17.87 -11.82 6.47
C GLU A 131 18.76 -12.02 5.25
N THR A 132 18.11 -12.33 4.12
CA THR A 132 18.75 -12.61 2.83
C THR A 132 18.16 -11.73 1.73
N THR A 133 18.78 -11.73 0.55
CA THR A 133 18.26 -11.03 -0.63
C THR A 133 16.85 -11.46 -1.07
N THR A 134 16.34 -12.60 -0.61
CA THR A 134 14.98 -13.10 -0.90
C THR A 134 14.06 -13.06 0.32
N SER A 135 14.54 -12.56 1.47
CA SER A 135 13.76 -12.49 2.71
C SER A 135 14.39 -11.45 3.62
N THR A 136 13.98 -10.20 3.46
CA THR A 136 14.47 -9.06 4.26
C THR A 136 13.37 -8.04 4.47
N SER A 137 13.42 -7.31 5.57
CA SER A 137 12.56 -6.14 5.80
C SER A 137 13.20 -4.84 5.32
N GLN A 138 14.48 -4.85 4.91
CA GLN A 138 15.20 -3.63 4.55
C GLN A 138 15.55 -3.60 3.06
N TYR A 139 15.30 -2.47 2.42
CA TYR A 139 15.62 -2.22 1.02
C TYR A 139 16.32 -0.86 0.90
N ALA A 140 17.33 -0.74 0.03
CA ALA A 140 18.07 0.50 -0.13
C ALA A 140 18.41 0.82 -1.59
N ALA A 141 18.48 2.10 -1.91
CA ALA A 141 18.97 2.63 -3.17
C ALA A 141 19.88 3.84 -2.93
N GLN A 142 20.73 4.12 -3.91
CA GLN A 142 21.57 5.30 -3.97
C GLN A 142 21.24 6.07 -5.25
N SER A 143 20.85 7.33 -5.14
CA SER A 143 20.59 8.19 -6.30
C SER A 143 21.16 9.59 -6.11
N ASP A 144 21.89 10.09 -7.10
CA ASP A 144 22.39 11.47 -7.10
C ASP A 144 21.25 12.49 -7.21
N ASP A 145 20.13 12.12 -7.83
CA ASP A 145 18.95 13.00 -7.99
C ASP A 145 18.26 13.31 -6.65
N LEU A 146 18.49 12.46 -5.64
CA LEU A 146 17.99 12.60 -4.27
C LEU A 146 18.90 13.43 -3.36
N LYS A 147 20.09 13.85 -3.82
CA LYS A 147 20.97 14.70 -3.01
C LYS A 147 20.36 16.08 -2.80
N GLY A 148 20.34 16.52 -1.54
CA GLY A 148 19.78 17.81 -1.11
C GLY A 148 18.25 17.89 -1.22
N VAL A 149 17.57 16.79 -1.52
CA VAL A 149 16.11 16.74 -1.57
C VAL A 149 15.57 16.70 -0.14
N THR A 150 14.54 17.50 0.10
CA THR A 150 13.85 17.55 1.40
C THR A 150 12.41 17.05 1.30
N GLU A 151 11.83 17.06 0.10
CA GLU A 151 10.48 16.62 -0.19
C GLU A 151 10.42 15.90 -1.54
N PHE A 152 9.63 14.84 -1.64
CA PHE A 152 9.32 14.18 -2.90
C PHE A 152 8.00 13.42 -2.81
N GLY A 153 7.32 13.29 -3.94
CA GLY A 153 6.28 12.29 -4.13
C GLY A 153 6.88 11.03 -4.75
N ALA A 154 6.34 9.87 -4.43
CA ALA A 154 6.67 8.65 -5.17
C ALA A 154 5.47 7.69 -5.26
N VAL A 155 5.53 6.79 -6.23
CA VAL A 155 4.59 5.68 -6.39
C VAL A 155 5.36 4.38 -6.46
N ILE A 156 4.98 3.39 -5.65
CA ILE A 156 5.37 1.99 -5.85
C ILE A 156 4.27 1.34 -6.71
N PRO A 157 4.56 0.96 -7.97
CA PRO A 157 3.54 0.44 -8.87
C PRO A 157 2.94 -0.89 -8.38
N GLU A 158 3.77 -1.75 -7.78
CA GLU A 158 3.39 -3.07 -7.27
C GLU A 158 4.20 -3.39 -6.02
N LEU A 159 3.51 -3.84 -4.97
CA LEU A 159 4.09 -4.23 -3.69
C LEU A 159 3.42 -5.51 -3.17
N SER A 160 4.21 -6.57 -3.06
CA SER A 160 3.80 -7.77 -2.34
C SER A 160 4.11 -7.62 -0.85
N PHE A 161 3.07 -7.61 -0.02
CA PHE A 161 3.18 -7.44 1.42
C PHE A 161 2.33 -8.48 2.15
N ARG A 162 2.96 -9.33 2.96
CA ARG A 162 2.31 -10.44 3.70
C ARG A 162 1.45 -11.36 2.79
N GLY A 163 1.87 -11.55 1.54
CA GLY A 163 1.17 -12.40 0.57
C GLY A 163 -0.05 -11.75 -0.09
N MET A 164 -0.26 -10.45 0.14
CA MET A 164 -1.22 -9.62 -0.57
C MET A 164 -0.48 -8.71 -1.53
N GLU A 165 -1.10 -8.39 -2.67
CA GLU A 165 -0.55 -7.46 -3.65
C GLU A 165 -1.25 -6.11 -3.53
N PHE A 166 -0.46 -5.06 -3.53
CA PHE A 166 -0.90 -3.67 -3.50
C PHE A 166 -0.38 -2.96 -4.74
N GLU A 167 -1.23 -2.17 -5.39
CA GLU A 167 -0.87 -1.41 -6.58
C GLU A 167 -0.91 0.08 -6.28
N ASN A 168 0.00 0.82 -6.91
CA ASN A 168 0.09 2.28 -6.83
C ASN A 168 0.13 2.82 -5.40
N VAL A 169 1.00 2.25 -4.55
CA VAL A 169 1.19 2.77 -3.19
C VAL A 169 1.85 4.14 -3.28
N GLU A 170 1.09 5.17 -2.93
CA GLU A 170 1.54 6.56 -2.98
C GLU A 170 2.34 6.94 -1.73
N ILE A 171 3.37 7.75 -1.93
CA ILE A 171 4.29 8.20 -0.90
C ILE A 171 4.39 9.71 -1.02
N ALA A 172 4.07 10.42 0.06
CA ALA A 172 4.40 11.83 0.25
C ALA A 172 5.50 11.90 1.30
N PHE A 173 6.71 12.28 0.91
CA PHE A 173 7.83 12.45 1.83
C PHE A 173 8.09 13.94 2.05
N PRO A 174 8.23 14.42 3.30
CA PRO A 174 8.29 13.63 4.54
C PRO A 174 6.93 13.39 5.23
N GLU A 175 5.82 13.85 4.65
CA GLU A 175 4.52 13.92 5.35
C GLU A 175 3.95 12.58 5.81
N GLY A 176 4.13 11.53 5.01
CA GLY A 176 3.53 10.22 5.28
C GLY A 176 2.03 10.18 5.04
N ASN A 177 1.38 9.11 5.49
CA ASN A 177 -0.07 8.93 5.45
C ASN A 177 -0.63 8.14 6.66
N GLU A 178 0.13 8.15 7.76
CA GLU A 178 -0.11 7.37 8.98
C GLU A 178 -0.36 8.29 10.19
#